data_AF-A0A1B1DXG8-F1
#
_entry.id   AF-A0A1B1DXG8-F1
#
_cell.length_a   1.000
_cell.length_b   1.000
_cell.length_c   1.000
_cell.angle_alpha   90.00
_cell.angle_beta   90.00
_cell.angle_gamma   90.00
#
_symmetry.space_group_name_H-M   'P 1'
#
loop_
_entity.id
_entity.type
_entity.pdbx_description
1 polymer ?
#
loop_
_entity_poly.entity_id
_entity_poly.type
_entity_poly.pdbx_seq_one_letter_code
_entity_poly.pdbx_strand_id
1 'polypeptide(L)'
;MDNDEVKIIEEEYKQFYDKFYYINENTFCIDINMSEENEEKSKNMVTKETLKLVIQFNGHHFEVLNEHTHRGSCAEKTEFENIEQIFNTFCPLSFKKFLTQDITRRLNSSL
;
A
#
# COMPACT_ATOMS: atom_id res chain seq x y z
N MET A 1 20.11 -7.79 -12.52
CA MET A 1 19.78 -6.97 -11.34
C MET A 1 18.40 -7.39 -10.97
N ASP A 2 18.31 -8.39 -10.10
CA ASP A 2 17.02 -8.75 -9.51
C ASP A 2 16.57 -7.58 -8.67
N ASN A 3 15.29 -7.25 -8.74
CA ASN A 3 14.73 -6.07 -8.13
C ASN A 3 14.59 -6.27 -6.61
N ASP A 4 15.72 -6.23 -5.89
CA ASP A 4 15.82 -6.47 -4.46
C ASP A 4 14.84 -5.58 -3.67
N GLU A 5 14.57 -4.37 -4.15
CA GLU A 5 13.60 -3.44 -3.56
C GLU A 5 12.20 -4.03 -3.48
N VAL A 6 11.69 -4.62 -4.58
CA VAL A 6 10.34 -5.19 -4.59
C VAL A 6 10.25 -6.40 -3.68
N LYS A 7 11.32 -7.21 -3.59
CA LYS A 7 11.43 -8.33 -2.65
C LYS A 7 11.44 -7.85 -1.20
N ILE A 8 12.20 -6.79 -0.89
CA ILE A 8 12.22 -6.17 0.44
C ILE A 8 10.81 -5.70 0.83
N ILE A 9 10.09 -5.05 -0.10
CA ILE A 9 8.71 -4.60 0.13
C ILE A 9 7.78 -5.79 0.39
N GLU A 10 7.91 -6.86 -0.39
CA GLU A 10 7.12 -8.08 -0.19
C GLU A 10 7.31 -8.63 1.23
N GLU A 11 8.56 -8.71 1.72
CA GLU A 11 8.87 -9.28 3.03
C GLU A 11 8.53 -8.35 4.19
N GLU A 12 8.93 -7.08 4.12
CA GLU A 12 8.78 -6.10 5.20
C GLU A 12 7.31 -5.79 5.50
N TYR A 13 6.48 -5.74 4.46
CA TYR A 13 5.07 -5.38 4.57
C TYR A 13 4.13 -6.59 4.51
N LYS A 14 4.65 -7.82 4.64
CA LYS A 14 3.87 -9.07 4.51
C LYS A 14 2.62 -9.16 5.38
N GLN A 15 2.62 -8.48 6.52
CA GLN A 15 1.49 -8.47 7.45
C GLN A 15 0.51 -7.34 7.20
N PHE A 16 0.85 -6.39 6.33
CA PHE A 16 0.02 -5.24 6.04
C PHE A 16 -0.99 -5.52 4.91
N TYR A 17 -0.60 -6.33 3.92
CA TYR A 17 -1.44 -6.66 2.77
C TYR A 17 -2.11 -8.03 2.90
N ASP A 18 -3.24 -8.21 2.21
CA ASP A 18 -3.91 -9.51 2.08
C ASP A 18 -3.29 -10.35 0.97
N LYS A 19 -2.88 -9.70 -0.12
CA LYS A 19 -2.28 -10.37 -1.28
C LYS A 19 -1.21 -9.50 -1.93
N PHE A 20 -0.10 -10.15 -2.29
CA PHE A 20 0.96 -9.59 -3.11
C PHE A 20 1.20 -10.51 -4.31
N TYR A 21 1.34 -9.95 -5.51
CA TYR A 21 1.78 -10.74 -6.66
C TYR A 21 2.53 -9.89 -7.69
N TYR A 22 3.51 -10.51 -8.32
CA TYR A 22 4.28 -9.93 -9.41
C TYR A 22 3.48 -9.97 -10.72
N ILE A 23 3.45 -8.85 -11.44
CA ILE A 23 3.00 -8.78 -12.83
C ILE A 23 4.22 -8.95 -13.74
N ASN A 24 5.33 -8.32 -13.40
CA ASN A 24 6.66 -8.51 -13.99
C ASN A 24 7.75 -8.12 -12.97
N GLU A 25 9.02 -8.13 -13.37
CA GLU A 25 10.18 -7.84 -12.48
C GLU A 25 10.08 -6.49 -11.75
N ASN A 26 9.44 -5.51 -12.36
CA ASN A 26 9.37 -4.13 -11.89
C ASN A 26 7.95 -3.68 -11.58
N THR A 27 6.96 -4.55 -11.68
CA THR A 27 5.56 -4.21 -11.48
C THR A 27 4.89 -5.28 -10.65
N PHE A 28 4.26 -4.86 -9.56
CA PHE A 28 3.60 -5.73 -8.61
C PHE A 28 2.23 -5.18 -8.27
N CYS A 29 1.42 -6.01 -7.63
CA CYS A 29 0.10 -5.65 -7.18
C CYS A 29 -0.04 -5.98 -5.70
N ILE A 30 -0.64 -5.06 -4.96
CA ILE A 30 -0.97 -5.23 -3.55
C ILE A 30 -2.49 -5.06 -3.36
N ASP A 31 -3.10 -6.04 -2.71
CA ASP A 31 -4.48 -5.96 -2.22
C ASP A 31 -4.44 -5.69 -0.71
N ILE A 32 -5.07 -4.61 -0.27
CA ILE A 32 -5.07 -4.12 1.12
C ILE A 32 -6.50 -4.09 1.65
N ASN A 33 -6.71 -4.60 2.85
CA ASN A 33 -7.99 -4.52 3.54
C ASN A 33 -8.29 -3.08 3.98
N MET A 34 -9.41 -2.52 3.52
CA MET A 34 -9.84 -1.15 3.80
C MET A 34 -10.95 -1.08 4.85
N SER A 35 -11.25 -2.17 5.55
CA SER A 35 -12.28 -2.19 6.61
C SER A 35 -12.12 -1.03 7.59
N GLU A 36 -10.89 -0.76 8.05
CA GLU A 36 -10.60 0.30 9.02
C GLU A 36 -10.81 1.71 8.47
N GLU A 37 -10.47 1.93 7.19
CA GLU A 37 -10.73 3.19 6.49
C GLU A 37 -12.23 3.49 6.34
N ASN A 38 -13.03 2.43 6.25
CA ASN A 38 -14.47 2.52 6.11
C ASN A 38 -15.20 2.72 7.46
N GLU A 39 -14.62 2.27 8.58
CA GLU A 39 -15.21 2.43 9.92
C GLU A 39 -15.32 3.91 10.33
N GLU A 40 -14.34 4.76 9.96
CA GLU A 40 -14.37 6.21 10.25
C GLU A 40 -15.25 7.00 9.27
N LYS A 41 -15.43 6.56 8.01
CA LYS A 41 -16.05 7.35 6.92
C LYS A 41 -17.55 7.14 6.69
N SER A 42 -18.26 6.47 7.60
CA SER A 42 -19.73 6.48 7.75
C SER A 42 -20.54 5.42 6.96
N LYS A 43 -21.65 5.07 7.62
CA LYS A 43 -22.73 4.09 7.38
C LYS A 43 -23.39 4.05 5.98
N ASN A 44 -22.91 4.77 4.97
CA ASN A 44 -23.66 4.98 3.73
C ASN A 44 -22.83 5.03 2.43
N MET A 45 -21.54 4.66 2.43
CA MET A 45 -20.80 4.49 1.18
C MET A 45 -20.53 3.01 0.91
N VAL A 46 -20.65 2.61 -0.35
CA VAL A 46 -20.28 1.27 -0.83
C VAL A 46 -18.84 1.02 -0.38
N THR A 47 -18.70 0.20 0.65
CA THR A 47 -17.43 -0.19 1.24
C THR A 47 -16.67 -0.96 0.19
N LYS A 48 -15.64 -0.35 -0.41
CA LYS A 48 -14.59 -1.14 -1.02
C LYS A 48 -13.90 -1.84 0.14
N GLU A 49 -14.19 -3.11 0.33
CA GLU A 49 -13.55 -3.95 1.36
C GLU A 49 -12.04 -4.06 1.11
N THR A 50 -11.64 -3.96 -0.17
CA THR A 50 -10.25 -4.11 -0.59
C THR A 50 -9.83 -2.97 -1.52
N LEU A 51 -8.69 -2.35 -1.22
CA LEU A 51 -7.95 -1.47 -2.11
C LEU A 51 -6.95 -2.30 -2.90
N LYS A 52 -7.00 -2.19 -4.23
CA LYS A 52 -6.04 -2.82 -5.12
C LYS A 52 -5.12 -1.76 -5.71
N LEU A 53 -3.82 -1.86 -5.48
CA LEU A 53 -2.79 -0.98 -6.04
C LEU A 53 -1.91 -1.76 -7.01
N VAL A 54 -1.80 -1.27 -8.24
CA VAL A 54 -0.81 -1.76 -9.22
C VAL A 54 0.34 -0.77 -9.21
N ILE A 55 1.52 -1.22 -8.81
CA ILE A 55 2.67 -0.35 -8.53
C ILE A 55 3.83 -0.78 -9.42
N GLN A 56 4.44 0.18 -10.09
CA GLN A 56 5.67 -0.01 -10.85
C GLN A 56 6.84 0.68 -10.15
N PHE A 57 7.95 -0.02 -10.00
CA PHE A 57 9.22 0.54 -9.54
C PHE A 57 10.19 0.64 -10.72
N ASN A 58 10.65 1.85 -11.03
CA ASN A 58 11.53 2.08 -12.18
C ASN A 58 13.03 2.14 -11.83
N GLY A 59 13.39 1.85 -10.58
CA GLY A 59 14.76 1.93 -10.06
C GLY A 59 15.06 3.19 -9.24
N HIS A 60 14.17 4.19 -9.28
CA HIS A 60 14.33 5.44 -8.52
C HIS A 60 13.06 5.84 -7.76
N HIS A 61 11.89 5.62 -8.36
CA HIS A 61 10.61 5.95 -7.76
C HIS A 61 9.57 4.89 -8.09
N PHE A 62 8.44 4.99 -7.39
CA PHE A 62 7.26 4.17 -7.57
C PHE A 62 6.18 4.96 -8.30
N GLU A 63 5.44 4.30 -9.18
CA GLU A 63 4.26 4.85 -9.85
C GLU A 63 3.06 3.94 -9.59
N VAL A 64 1.90 4.53 -9.27
CA VAL A 64 0.64 3.79 -9.16
C VAL A 64 -0.08 3.82 -10.51
N LEU A 65 -0.26 2.65 -11.13
CA LEU A 65 -0.72 2.54 -12.52
C LEU A 65 -2.24 2.52 -12.69
N ASN A 66 -3.01 2.30 -11.62
CA ASN A 66 -4.45 2.07 -11.70
C ASN A 66 -5.31 3.17 -11.05
N GLU A 67 -4.86 4.44 -11.11
CA GLU A 67 -5.57 5.64 -10.62
C GLU A 67 -6.86 5.96 -11.42
N HIS A 68 -7.89 5.13 -11.26
CA HIS A 68 -9.28 5.50 -11.56
C HIS A 68 -10.11 5.68 -10.28
N THR A 69 -9.46 5.80 -9.12
CA THR A 69 -10.13 5.94 -7.81
C THR A 69 -10.41 7.38 -7.39
N HIS A 70 -9.86 8.40 -8.06
CA HIS A 70 -10.23 9.80 -7.80
C HIS A 70 -11.05 10.38 -8.94
N ARG A 71 -12.35 10.50 -8.68
CA ARG A 71 -13.35 11.14 -9.54
C ARG A 71 -13.11 12.65 -9.52
N GLY A 72 -12.15 13.14 -10.31
CA GLY A 72 -11.99 14.58 -10.54
C GLY A 72 -10.59 15.02 -10.93
N SER A 73 -10.34 15.03 -12.24
CA SER A 73 -9.30 15.80 -12.95
C SER A 73 -7.83 15.43 -12.71
N CYS A 74 -7.13 15.26 -13.83
CA CYS A 74 -5.70 14.96 -14.02
C CYS A 74 -5.22 13.59 -13.53
N ALA A 75 -5.03 12.70 -14.50
CA ALA A 75 -4.14 11.56 -14.43
C ALA A 75 -2.67 12.07 -14.43
N GLU A 76 -2.28 12.79 -13.39
CA GLU A 76 -0.86 12.96 -13.10
C GLU A 76 -0.41 11.63 -12.49
N LYS A 77 0.51 10.95 -13.15
CA LYS A 77 1.21 9.82 -12.53
C LYS A 77 1.83 10.35 -11.23
N THR A 78 1.26 9.96 -10.10
CA THR A 78 1.86 10.31 -8.82
C THR A 78 3.12 9.47 -8.67
N GLU A 79 4.28 10.11 -8.83
CA GLU A 79 5.58 9.52 -8.54
C GLU A 79 5.82 9.59 -7.03
N PHE A 80 6.22 8.47 -6.43
CA PHE A 80 6.50 8.35 -5.01
C PHE A 80 7.93 7.90 -4.78
N GLU A 81 8.64 8.52 -3.84
CA GLU A 81 10.03 8.19 -3.55
C GLU A 81 10.17 6.83 -2.85
N ASN A 82 9.13 6.39 -2.14
CA ASN A 82 9.10 5.10 -1.45
C ASN A 82 7.67 4.55 -1.32
N ILE A 83 7.58 3.28 -0.92
CA ILE A 83 6.29 2.57 -0.77
C ILE A 83 5.42 3.13 0.35
N GLU A 84 6.02 3.67 1.42
CA GLU A 84 5.28 4.21 2.57
C GLU A 84 4.46 5.45 2.18
N GLN A 85 4.98 6.27 1.27
CA GLN A 85 4.25 7.42 0.75
C GLN A 85 2.97 6.96 0.03
N ILE A 86 3.03 5.88 -0.75
CA ILE A 86 1.86 5.27 -1.39
C ILE A 86 0.84 4.85 -0.32
N PHE A 87 1.27 4.09 0.69
CA PHE A 87 0.34 3.62 1.73
C PHE A 87 -0.28 4.77 2.54
N ASN A 88 0.50 5.81 2.85
CA ASN A 88 0.00 7.02 3.50
C ASN A 88 -0.97 7.82 2.62
N THR A 89 -0.84 7.78 1.30
CA THR A 89 -1.75 8.48 0.38
C THR A 89 -3.06 7.73 0.18
N PHE A 90 -3.02 6.41 -0.03
CA PHE A 90 -4.20 5.64 -0.42
C PHE A 90 -4.94 4.93 0.73
N CYS A 91 -4.25 4.65 1.84
CA CYS A 91 -4.81 3.93 3.01
C CYS A 91 -4.17 4.37 4.34
N PRO A 92 -4.16 5.67 4.67
CA PRO A 92 -3.42 6.24 5.79
C PRO A 92 -3.75 5.64 7.17
N LEU A 93 -5.03 5.34 7.45
CA LEU A 93 -5.49 4.83 8.74
C LEU A 93 -5.02 3.40 8.95
N SER A 94 -5.27 2.53 7.97
CA SER A 94 -4.81 1.14 7.99
C SER A 94 -3.29 1.07 8.13
N PHE A 95 -2.57 1.90 7.38
CA PHE A 95 -1.11 1.93 7.44
C PHE A 95 -0.58 2.41 8.79
N LYS A 96 -1.17 3.48 9.35
CA LYS A 96 -0.80 3.97 10.69
C LYS A 96 -1.03 2.93 11.77
N LYS A 97 -2.11 2.15 11.69
CA LYS A 97 -2.37 1.05 12.64
C LYS A 97 -1.33 -0.05 12.50
N PHE A 98 -1.01 -0.46 11.27
CA PHE A 98 0.06 -1.41 11.01
C PHE A 98 1.39 -0.98 11.65
N LEU A 99 1.83 0.26 11.41
CA LEU A 99 3.05 0.80 12.03
C LEU A 99 2.99 0.77 13.56
N THR A 100 1.84 1.13 14.15
CA THR A 100 1.66 1.12 15.61
C THR A 100 1.78 -0.31 16.17
N GLN A 101 1.17 -1.29 15.50
CA GLN A 101 1.22 -2.70 15.88
C GLN A 101 2.63 -3.26 15.73
N ASP A 102 3.33 -2.92 14.65
CA ASP A 102 4.69 -3.38 14.40
C ASP A 102 5.67 -2.84 15.45
N ILE A 103 5.61 -1.54 15.76
CA ILE A 103 6.42 -0.93 16.84
C ILE A 103 6.13 -1.61 18.17
N THR A 104 4.85 -1.80 18.51
CA THR A 104 4.44 -2.46 19.77
C THR A 104 4.99 -3.88 19.85
N ARG A 105 4.93 -4.64 18.75
CA ARG A 105 5.49 -6.00 18.67
C ARG A 105 7.00 -6.00 18.88
N ARG A 106 7.74 -5.13 18.19
CA ARG A 106 9.22 -5.05 18.30
C ARG A 106 9.66 -4.68 19.72
N LEU A 107 8.93 -3.78 20.38
CA LEU A 107 9.17 -3.43 21.78
C LEU A 107 8.92 -4.62 22.72
N ASN A 108 7.81 -5.34 22.52
CA ASN A 108 7.45 -6.49 23.35
C ASN A 108 8.33 -7.73 23.11
N SER A 109 8.93 -7.90 21.93
CA SER A 109 9.87 -8.98 21.65
C SER A 109 11.29 -8.73 22.18
N SER A 110 11.56 -7.50 22.62
CA SER A 110 12.85 -7.09 23.19
C SER A 110 12.89 -7.17 24.73
N LEU A 111 11.81 -7.68 25.34
CA LEU A 111 11.61 -7.95 26.77
C LEU A 111 11.63 -9.47 27.03
#